data_AF-A0A969JST7-F1
#
_entry.id   AF-A0A969JST7-F1
#
_cell.length_a   1.000
_cell.length_b   1.000
_cell.length_c   1.000
_cell.angle_alpha   90.00
_cell.angle_beta   90.00
_cell.angle_gamma   90.00
#
_symmetry.space_group_name_H-M   'P 1'
#
loop_
_entity.id
_entity.type
_entity.pdbx_description
1 polymer ?
#
loop_
_entity_poly.entity_id
_entity_poly.type
_entity_poly.pdbx_seq_one_letter_code
_entity_poly.pdbx_strand_id
1 'polypeptide(L)'
;MNKSSKLYRVPFGVVGVIAPWNYPLGIPMHEIVPALLAGNTVVFKTAVETQMVGRKIEDIFAAAELPENVFTHVNISGSMVSQIMLDPAQHVDKLFFTGSVPVGKTLMAKAAESLTPVSLELGGNDAMLVCEDANLERAANGAVWAGLQNSGQSCGGVERIYVHQAVYEPFMQKLKERVEVLRQAPDSDYNIDVGAICTTKQVQTVKHQVEDALSKGATLYAQA
;
A
#
# COMPACT_ATOMS: atom_id res chain seq x y z
N MET A 1 50.44 -12.76 -9.60
CA MET A 1 49.13 -12.19 -9.98
C MET A 1 48.72 -11.30 -8.81
N ASN A 2 48.93 -9.98 -8.91
CA ASN A 2 49.01 -9.09 -7.72
C ASN A 2 47.87 -8.06 -7.66
N LYS A 3 46.70 -8.39 -8.21
CA LYS A 3 45.54 -7.49 -8.19
C LYS A 3 44.41 -8.15 -7.40
N SER A 4 43.87 -7.41 -6.43
CA SER A 4 42.64 -7.76 -5.73
C SER A 4 41.62 -6.65 -5.91
N SER A 5 40.35 -7.03 -6.12
CA SER A 5 39.20 -6.11 -6.13
C SER A 5 38.28 -6.46 -4.95
N LYS A 6 37.69 -5.45 -4.32
CA LYS A 6 36.71 -5.59 -3.23
C LYS A 6 35.53 -4.66 -3.48
N LEU A 7 34.33 -5.12 -3.13
CA LEU A 7 33.09 -4.35 -3.18
C LEU A 7 32.57 -4.14 -1.76
N TYR A 8 32.22 -2.91 -1.43
CA TYR A 8 31.57 -2.55 -0.17
C TYR A 8 30.20 -1.93 -0.47
N ARG A 9 29.21 -2.22 0.38
CA ARG A 9 27.91 -1.54 0.39
C ARG A 9 27.93 -0.56 1.56
N VAL A 10 27.61 0.69 1.29
CA VAL A 10 27.57 1.78 2.27
C VAL A 10 26.17 2.38 2.31
N PRO A 11 25.74 3.00 3.43
CA PRO A 11 24.47 3.71 3.50
C PRO A 11 24.38 4.81 2.45
N PHE A 12 23.16 5.15 2.05
CA PHE A 12 22.87 6.29 1.19
C PHE A 12 23.11 7.61 1.93
N GLY A 13 22.68 7.71 3.19
CA GLY A 13 22.68 8.94 3.96
C GLY A 13 21.32 9.17 4.63
N VAL A 14 20.62 10.22 4.25
CA VAL A 14 19.25 10.54 4.70
C VAL A 14 18.23 9.86 3.79
N VAL A 15 17.36 9.04 4.38
CA VAL A 15 16.28 8.35 3.66
C VAL A 15 14.94 8.99 3.99
N GLY A 16 14.25 9.50 2.97
CA GLY A 16 12.85 9.93 3.10
C GLY A 16 11.90 8.75 2.92
N VAL A 17 10.94 8.59 3.84
CA VAL A 17 9.90 7.55 3.79
C VAL A 17 8.54 8.22 3.77
N ILE A 18 7.75 7.98 2.71
CA ILE A 18 6.39 8.51 2.57
C ILE A 18 5.41 7.34 2.52
N ALA A 19 4.68 7.14 3.62
CA ALA A 19 3.79 6.00 3.76
C ALA A 19 2.32 6.29 3.40
N PRO A 20 1.57 5.28 2.92
CA PRO A 20 0.16 5.36 2.62
C PRO A 20 -0.68 5.17 3.90
N TRP A 21 -2.00 5.35 3.77
CA TRP A 21 -2.95 5.20 4.87
C TRP A 21 -3.49 3.77 5.04
N ASN A 22 -3.35 2.89 4.05
CA ASN A 22 -4.03 1.59 4.07
C ASN A 22 -3.37 0.57 5.01
N TYR A 23 -2.04 0.54 5.10
CA TYR A 23 -1.30 -0.23 6.09
C TYR A 23 -0.29 0.67 6.81
N PRO A 24 -0.78 1.59 7.65
CA PRO A 24 -0.02 2.75 8.13
C PRO A 24 1.10 2.40 9.13
N LEU A 25 1.10 1.18 9.66
CA LEU A 25 2.19 0.64 10.48
C LEU A 25 3.08 -0.29 9.65
N GLY A 26 2.48 -1.30 9.01
CA GLY A 26 3.23 -2.37 8.34
C GLY A 26 4.11 -1.89 7.20
N ILE A 27 3.59 -1.06 6.30
CA ILE A 27 4.36 -0.54 5.15
C ILE A 27 5.57 0.28 5.59
N PRO A 28 5.43 1.36 6.39
CA PRO A 28 6.58 2.17 6.77
C PRO A 28 7.62 1.38 7.57
N MET A 29 7.22 0.43 8.42
CA MET A 29 8.20 -0.36 9.20
C MET A 29 9.10 -1.23 8.31
N HIS A 30 8.57 -1.75 7.19
CA HIS A 30 9.38 -2.48 6.20
C HIS A 30 10.36 -1.58 5.43
N GLU A 31 10.22 -0.26 5.50
CA GLU A 31 11.11 0.71 4.84
C GLU A 31 12.09 1.33 5.86
N ILE A 32 11.58 1.78 7.02
CA ILE A 32 12.33 2.48 8.07
C ILE A 32 13.37 1.55 8.70
N VAL A 33 12.96 0.36 9.15
CA VAL A 33 13.86 -0.56 9.88
C VAL A 33 15.08 -0.96 9.05
N PRO A 34 14.95 -1.45 7.79
CA PRO A 34 16.12 -1.78 6.99
C PRO A 34 16.96 -0.55 6.61
N ALA A 35 16.36 0.63 6.46
CA ALA A 35 17.12 1.86 6.22
C ALA A 35 18.04 2.18 7.42
N LEU A 36 17.51 2.14 8.64
CA LEU A 36 18.28 2.35 9.87
C LEU A 36 19.35 1.28 10.08
N LEU A 37 19.02 0.00 9.89
CA LEU A 37 19.98 -1.12 10.01
C LEU A 37 21.12 -1.03 8.99
N ALA A 38 20.87 -0.47 7.81
CA ALA A 38 21.91 -0.21 6.82
C ALA A 38 22.82 0.99 7.15
N GLY A 39 22.54 1.72 8.24
CA GLY A 39 23.31 2.87 8.71
C GLY A 39 22.85 4.22 8.17
N ASN A 40 21.61 4.31 7.68
CA ASN A 40 21.01 5.58 7.24
C ASN A 40 20.31 6.30 8.41
N THR A 41 20.02 7.59 8.23
CA THR A 41 18.99 8.28 9.01
C THR A 41 17.67 8.31 8.23
N VAL A 42 16.55 8.53 8.92
CA VAL A 42 15.23 8.48 8.30
C VAL A 42 14.40 9.72 8.63
N VAL A 43 13.82 10.33 7.59
CA VAL A 43 12.73 11.32 7.70
C VAL A 43 11.43 10.67 7.24
N PHE A 44 10.52 10.45 8.18
CA PHE A 44 9.28 9.70 7.96
C PHE A 44 8.06 10.64 7.89
N LYS A 45 7.27 10.51 6.83
CA LYS A 45 5.98 11.19 6.67
C LYS A 45 4.86 10.16 6.55
N THR A 46 3.91 10.24 7.47
CA THR A 46 2.69 9.41 7.45
C THR A 46 1.60 10.05 6.58
N ALA A 47 0.67 9.25 6.05
CA ALA A 47 -0.55 9.77 5.43
C ALA A 47 -1.40 10.58 6.44
N VAL A 48 -2.14 11.59 5.97
CA VAL A 48 -2.88 12.52 6.86
C VAL A 48 -4.03 11.83 7.58
N GLU A 49 -4.58 10.79 6.97
CA GLU A 49 -5.68 9.97 7.47
C GLU A 49 -5.27 9.12 8.68
N THR A 50 -3.96 8.87 8.86
CA THR A 50 -3.43 7.89 9.84
C THR A 50 -2.32 8.45 10.72
N GLN A 51 -2.29 9.77 10.92
CA GLN A 51 -1.26 10.47 11.73
C GLN A 51 -1.09 9.91 13.15
N MET A 52 -2.16 9.39 13.75
CA MET A 52 -2.08 8.78 15.09
C MET A 52 -1.22 7.52 15.10
N VAL A 53 -1.18 6.76 14.01
CA VAL A 53 -0.27 5.62 13.84
C VAL A 53 1.17 6.12 13.68
N GLY A 54 1.37 7.20 12.92
CA GLY A 54 2.68 7.85 12.81
C GLY A 54 3.27 8.26 14.16
N ARG A 55 2.46 8.85 15.05
CA ARG A 55 2.86 9.16 16.43
C ARG A 55 3.23 7.92 17.24
N LYS A 56 2.55 6.78 17.02
CA LYS A 56 2.91 5.52 17.67
C LYS A 56 4.22 4.93 17.14
N ILE A 57 4.53 5.12 15.86
CA ILE A 57 5.84 4.77 15.31
C ILE A 57 6.94 5.63 15.94
N GLU A 58 6.68 6.93 16.13
CA GLU A 58 7.59 7.83 16.84
C GLU A 58 7.83 7.39 18.29
N ASP A 59 6.77 7.01 19.04
CA ASP A 59 6.90 6.43 20.39
C ASP A 59 7.79 5.16 20.38
N ILE A 60 7.63 4.28 19.38
CA ILE A 60 8.42 3.04 19.23
C ILE A 60 9.91 3.37 19.06
N PHE A 61 10.26 4.31 18.17
CA PHE A 61 11.66 4.66 17.92
C PHE A 61 12.27 5.50 19.05
N ALA A 62 11.48 6.31 19.76
CA ALA A 62 11.94 6.99 20.97
C ALA A 62 12.33 5.98 22.06
N ALA A 63 11.55 4.91 22.23
CA ALA A 63 11.85 3.83 23.18
C ALA A 63 13.09 2.99 22.79
N ALA A 64 13.56 3.08 21.54
CA ALA A 64 14.75 2.37 21.07
C ALA A 64 16.07 3.10 21.41
N GLU A 65 16.00 4.28 22.04
CA GLU A 65 17.17 5.06 22.49
C GLU A 65 18.21 5.32 21.38
N LEU A 66 17.73 5.57 20.16
CA LEU A 66 18.59 5.91 19.03
C LEU A 66 19.30 7.24 19.25
N PRO A 67 20.50 7.44 18.65
CA PRO A 67 21.13 8.76 18.65
C PRO A 67 20.19 9.83 18.10
N GLU A 68 20.37 11.06 18.57
CA GLU A 68 19.53 12.20 18.18
C GLU A 68 19.50 12.35 16.64
N ASN A 69 18.31 12.65 16.10
CA ASN A 69 18.07 12.89 14.67
C ASN A 69 18.33 11.69 13.74
N VAL A 70 18.50 10.46 14.27
CA VAL A 70 18.56 9.24 13.45
C VAL A 70 17.19 8.90 12.84
N PHE A 71 16.11 9.23 13.55
CA PHE A 71 14.74 9.11 13.07
C PHE A 71 13.96 10.38 13.38
N THR A 72 13.30 10.94 12.36
CA THR A 72 12.46 12.13 12.50
C THR A 72 11.11 11.88 11.83
N HIS A 73 10.03 11.93 12.60
CA HIS A 73 8.68 11.92 12.07
C HIS A 73 8.22 13.36 11.77
N VAL A 74 7.68 13.58 10.57
CA VAL A 74 7.18 14.90 10.14
C VAL A 74 5.72 14.84 9.74
N ASN A 75 4.96 15.82 10.21
CA ASN A 75 3.57 16.02 9.81
C ASN A 75 3.48 17.17 8.80
N ILE A 76 3.58 16.81 7.52
CA ILE A 76 3.47 17.75 6.39
C ILE A 76 2.42 17.26 5.40
N SER A 77 1.75 18.21 4.74
CA SER A 77 0.78 17.89 3.69
C SER A 77 1.45 17.18 2.51
N GLY A 78 0.74 16.27 1.86
CA GLY A 78 1.27 15.53 0.72
C GLY A 78 1.72 16.42 -0.45
N SER A 79 1.11 17.59 -0.62
CA SER A 79 1.46 18.54 -1.69
C SER A 79 2.81 19.24 -1.47
N MET A 80 3.28 19.34 -0.24
CA MET A 80 4.57 19.97 0.07
C MET A 80 5.73 18.99 0.06
N VAL A 81 5.46 17.68 0.06
CA VAL A 81 6.49 16.64 0.20
C VAL A 81 7.55 16.72 -0.91
N SER A 82 7.14 16.93 -2.16
CA SER A 82 8.10 17.05 -3.28
C SER A 82 8.97 18.30 -3.16
N GLN A 83 8.44 19.40 -2.60
CA GLN A 83 9.18 20.64 -2.41
C GLN A 83 10.14 20.53 -1.21
N ILE A 84 9.78 19.78 -0.17
CA ILE A 84 10.56 19.69 1.06
C ILE A 84 11.61 18.58 0.99
N MET A 85 11.25 17.39 0.51
CA MET A 85 12.14 16.22 0.54
C MET A 85 13.01 16.11 -0.72
N LEU A 86 12.66 16.79 -1.80
CA LEU A 86 13.37 16.74 -3.09
C LEU A 86 13.77 18.15 -3.57
N ASP A 87 14.01 19.09 -2.64
CA ASP A 87 14.56 20.40 -2.99
C ASP A 87 16.00 20.26 -3.50
N PRO A 88 16.38 20.84 -4.66
CA PRO A 88 17.74 20.71 -5.19
C PRO A 88 18.85 21.26 -4.27
N ALA A 89 18.55 22.20 -3.37
CA ALA A 89 19.51 22.73 -2.41
C ALA A 89 19.61 21.88 -1.14
N GLN A 90 18.54 21.19 -0.75
CA GLN A 90 18.50 20.33 0.43
C GLN A 90 17.46 19.21 0.25
N HIS A 91 17.92 18.04 -0.18
CA HIS A 91 17.08 16.86 -0.41
C HIS A 91 17.53 15.67 0.42
N VAL A 92 16.68 14.65 0.49
CA VAL A 92 17.08 13.33 0.97
C VAL A 92 18.02 12.66 -0.03
N ASP A 93 18.88 11.75 0.44
CA ASP A 93 19.80 10.97 -0.40
C ASP A 93 19.12 9.77 -1.05
N LYS A 94 17.95 9.36 -0.54
CA LYS A 94 17.07 8.36 -1.14
C LYS A 94 15.62 8.59 -0.70
N LEU A 95 14.67 8.36 -1.61
CA LEU A 95 13.24 8.42 -1.29
C LEU A 95 12.58 7.04 -1.46
N PHE A 96 11.79 6.64 -0.47
CA PHE A 96 10.77 5.60 -0.58
C PHE A 96 9.39 6.25 -0.57
N PHE A 97 8.57 5.88 -1.54
CA PHE A 97 7.19 6.33 -1.62
C PHE A 97 6.29 5.14 -1.93
N THR A 98 5.30 4.94 -1.07
CA THR A 98 4.25 3.99 -1.31
C THR A 98 2.92 4.72 -1.44
N GLY A 99 2.24 4.61 -2.59
CA GLY A 99 1.01 5.37 -2.85
C GLY A 99 0.51 5.33 -4.29
N SER A 100 -0.06 6.45 -4.77
CA SER A 100 -0.72 6.48 -6.07
C SER A 100 0.26 6.70 -7.23
N VAL A 101 -0.05 6.12 -8.39
CA VAL A 101 0.74 6.27 -9.62
C VAL A 101 0.96 7.74 -10.02
N PRO A 102 -0.06 8.63 -10.00
CA PRO A 102 0.14 10.04 -10.35
C PRO A 102 1.15 10.74 -9.44
N VAL A 103 1.07 10.52 -8.13
CA VAL A 103 2.00 11.13 -7.17
C VAL A 103 3.41 10.56 -7.34
N GLY A 104 3.54 9.24 -7.52
CA GLY A 104 4.83 8.60 -7.79
C GLY A 104 5.53 9.18 -9.03
N LYS A 105 4.78 9.42 -10.11
CA LYS A 105 5.30 10.10 -11.31
C LYS A 105 5.79 11.52 -11.02
N THR A 106 5.03 12.30 -10.25
CA THR A 106 5.43 13.66 -9.85
C THR A 106 6.72 13.64 -9.01
N LEU A 107 6.82 12.71 -8.06
CA LEU A 107 8.02 12.57 -7.21
C LEU A 107 9.24 12.14 -8.03
N MET A 108 9.08 11.17 -8.93
CA MET A 108 10.15 10.72 -9.82
C MET A 108 10.66 11.85 -10.71
N ALA A 109 9.76 12.64 -11.29
CA ALA A 109 10.14 13.78 -12.12
C ALA A 109 10.93 14.82 -11.32
N LYS A 110 10.51 15.11 -10.09
CA LYS A 110 11.21 16.05 -9.22
C LYS A 110 12.58 15.52 -8.77
N ALA A 111 12.66 14.24 -8.40
CA ALA A 111 13.90 13.60 -7.97
C ALA A 111 14.99 13.57 -9.07
N ALA A 112 14.59 13.66 -10.34
CA ALA A 112 15.53 13.72 -11.46
C ALA A 112 16.36 15.01 -11.49
N GLU A 113 15.90 16.10 -10.86
CA GLU A 113 16.64 17.38 -10.78
C GLU A 113 17.94 17.25 -9.97
N SER A 114 17.96 16.38 -8.96
CA SER A 114 19.10 16.10 -8.08
C SER A 114 19.70 14.70 -8.26
N LEU A 115 19.16 13.90 -9.19
CA LEU A 115 19.47 12.47 -9.34
C LEU A 115 19.24 11.65 -8.07
N THR A 116 18.31 12.07 -7.20
CA THR A 116 17.95 11.35 -5.98
C THR A 116 17.33 9.99 -6.35
N PRO A 117 17.89 8.85 -5.89
CA PRO A 117 17.30 7.54 -6.10
C PRO A 117 15.92 7.42 -5.45
N VAL A 118 14.95 6.89 -6.20
CA VAL A 118 13.59 6.63 -5.72
C VAL A 118 13.27 5.14 -5.72
N SER A 119 12.50 4.70 -4.73
CA SER A 119 11.82 3.41 -4.69
C SER A 119 10.31 3.70 -4.61
N LEU A 120 9.56 3.23 -5.60
CA LEU A 120 8.15 3.58 -5.77
C LEU A 120 7.30 2.31 -5.77
N GLU A 121 6.52 2.12 -4.71
CA GLU A 121 5.50 1.07 -4.63
C GLU A 121 4.13 1.70 -4.91
N LEU A 122 3.57 1.39 -6.08
CA LEU A 122 2.40 2.09 -6.60
C LEU A 122 1.19 1.15 -6.69
N GLY A 123 0.01 1.71 -6.94
CA GLY A 123 -1.22 0.92 -7.09
C GLY A 123 -1.13 -0.11 -8.23
N GLY A 124 -1.70 -1.28 -7.98
CA GLY A 124 -1.88 -2.36 -8.95
C GLY A 124 -3.26 -2.34 -9.62
N ASN A 125 -3.53 -3.43 -10.34
CA ASN A 125 -4.84 -3.83 -10.85
C ASN A 125 -4.79 -5.35 -11.00
N ASP A 126 -4.66 -6.03 -9.87
CA ASP A 126 -4.22 -7.41 -9.81
C ASP A 126 -5.30 -8.37 -10.30
N ALA A 127 -4.87 -9.28 -11.17
CA ALA A 127 -5.72 -10.28 -11.77
C ALA A 127 -5.58 -11.62 -11.04
N MET A 128 -6.71 -12.21 -10.68
CA MET A 128 -6.81 -13.60 -10.27
C MET A 128 -7.28 -14.45 -11.46
N LEU A 129 -6.56 -15.53 -11.76
CA LEU A 129 -6.93 -16.50 -12.78
C LEU A 129 -7.45 -17.78 -12.13
N VAL A 130 -8.69 -18.16 -12.44
CA VAL A 130 -9.30 -19.42 -12.00
C VAL A 130 -9.30 -20.37 -13.19
N CYS A 131 -8.28 -21.23 -13.24
CA CYS A 131 -8.11 -22.24 -14.28
C CYS A 131 -9.17 -23.35 -14.19
N GLU A 132 -9.32 -24.13 -15.25
CA GLU A 132 -10.28 -25.25 -15.33
C GLU A 132 -10.08 -26.29 -14.21
N ASP A 133 -8.84 -26.54 -13.83
CA ASP A 133 -8.43 -27.51 -12.81
C ASP A 133 -8.31 -26.89 -11.40
N ALA A 134 -8.71 -25.62 -11.23
CA ALA A 134 -8.61 -24.94 -9.96
C ALA A 134 -9.49 -25.61 -8.90
N ASN A 135 -8.96 -25.72 -7.68
CA ASN A 135 -9.79 -26.02 -6.52
C ASN A 135 -10.72 -24.82 -6.26
N LEU A 136 -12.00 -24.94 -6.64
CA LEU A 136 -12.95 -23.83 -6.62
C LEU A 136 -13.27 -23.32 -5.22
N GLU A 137 -13.24 -24.20 -4.22
CA GLU A 137 -13.44 -23.82 -2.82
C GLU A 137 -12.30 -22.92 -2.34
N ARG A 138 -11.05 -23.34 -2.58
CA ARG A 138 -9.87 -22.54 -2.25
C ARG A 138 -9.84 -21.25 -3.06
N ALA A 139 -10.23 -21.30 -4.33
CA ALA A 139 -10.27 -20.13 -5.20
C ALA A 139 -11.28 -19.09 -4.68
N ALA A 140 -12.51 -19.49 -4.35
CA ALA A 140 -13.53 -18.56 -3.85
C ALA A 140 -13.12 -17.92 -2.51
N ASN A 141 -12.59 -18.70 -1.56
CA ASN A 141 -12.07 -18.15 -0.31
C ASN A 141 -10.89 -17.21 -0.52
N GLY A 142 -9.97 -17.57 -1.44
CA GLY A 142 -8.85 -16.72 -1.81
C GLY A 142 -9.27 -15.40 -2.46
N ALA A 143 -10.30 -15.43 -3.32
CA ALA A 143 -10.86 -14.25 -3.95
C ALA A 143 -11.46 -13.28 -2.92
N VAL A 144 -12.24 -13.80 -1.96
CA VAL A 144 -12.81 -12.98 -0.87
C VAL A 144 -11.72 -12.38 -0.01
N TRP A 145 -10.76 -13.19 0.45
CA TRP A 145 -9.67 -12.71 1.28
C TRP A 145 -8.83 -11.64 0.56
N ALA A 146 -8.35 -11.94 -0.65
CA ALA A 146 -7.47 -11.04 -1.39
C ALA A 146 -8.19 -9.80 -1.94
N GLY A 147 -9.50 -9.89 -2.23
CA GLY A 147 -10.29 -8.79 -2.76
C GLY A 147 -10.93 -7.90 -1.69
N LEU A 148 -11.20 -8.43 -0.49
CA LEU A 148 -11.98 -7.71 0.53
C LEU A 148 -11.23 -7.50 1.86
N GLN A 149 -10.03 -8.06 2.05
CA GLN A 149 -9.16 -7.69 3.16
C GLN A 149 -8.96 -6.17 3.20
N ASN A 150 -9.01 -5.59 4.41
CA ASN A 150 -8.92 -4.13 4.62
C ASN A 150 -9.98 -3.35 3.80
N SER A 151 -11.16 -3.95 3.64
CA SER A 151 -12.26 -3.45 2.80
C SER A 151 -11.84 -3.21 1.35
N GLY A 152 -10.96 -4.08 0.82
CA GLY A 152 -10.43 -4.01 -0.54
C GLY A 152 -9.38 -2.92 -0.76
N GLN A 153 -8.87 -2.29 0.30
CA GLN A 153 -7.94 -1.16 0.21
C GLN A 153 -6.47 -1.62 0.21
N SER A 154 -6.14 -2.66 -0.56
CA SER A 154 -4.80 -3.23 -0.64
C SER A 154 -4.16 -2.98 -2.00
N CYS A 155 -2.88 -2.62 -2.04
CA CYS A 155 -2.19 -2.34 -3.32
C CYS A 155 -2.08 -3.55 -4.23
N GLY A 156 -1.98 -4.76 -3.65
CA GLY A 156 -2.02 -6.05 -4.35
C GLY A 156 -3.34 -6.80 -4.12
N GLY A 157 -4.43 -6.08 -3.83
CA GLY A 157 -5.75 -6.67 -3.69
C GLY A 157 -6.28 -7.15 -5.05
N VAL A 158 -7.02 -8.25 -5.07
CA VAL A 158 -7.60 -8.77 -6.32
C VAL A 158 -8.69 -7.83 -6.81
N GLU A 159 -8.47 -7.21 -7.97
CA GLU A 159 -9.44 -6.30 -8.61
C GLU A 159 -10.20 -6.95 -9.77
N ARG A 160 -9.57 -7.93 -10.44
CA ARG A 160 -10.14 -8.63 -11.59
C ARG A 160 -10.04 -10.12 -11.42
N ILE A 161 -11.15 -10.82 -11.61
CA ILE A 161 -11.19 -12.29 -11.57
C ILE A 161 -11.55 -12.79 -12.96
N TYR A 162 -10.65 -13.56 -13.57
CA TYR A 162 -10.88 -14.24 -14.85
C TYR A 162 -11.07 -15.72 -14.57
N VAL A 163 -12.22 -16.25 -14.99
CA VAL A 163 -12.60 -17.63 -14.69
C VAL A 163 -12.75 -18.40 -15.98
N HIS A 164 -12.16 -19.59 -16.04
CA HIS A 164 -12.29 -20.48 -17.17
C HIS A 164 -13.77 -20.89 -17.35
N GLN A 165 -14.25 -20.87 -18.60
CA GLN A 165 -15.67 -21.04 -18.91
C GLN A 165 -16.27 -22.33 -18.33
N ALA A 166 -15.50 -23.44 -18.34
CA ALA A 166 -15.96 -24.74 -17.82
C ALA A 166 -16.28 -24.74 -16.31
N VAL A 167 -15.71 -23.79 -15.55
CA VAL A 167 -15.89 -23.69 -14.08
C VAL A 167 -16.51 -22.37 -13.64
N TYR A 168 -17.01 -21.56 -14.58
CA TYR A 168 -17.56 -20.23 -14.30
C TYR A 168 -18.72 -20.28 -13.31
N GLU A 169 -19.80 -20.98 -13.64
CA GLU A 169 -21.01 -21.02 -12.80
C GLU A 169 -20.74 -21.61 -11.40
N PRO A 170 -20.06 -22.76 -11.26
CA PRO A 170 -19.76 -23.32 -9.94
C PRO A 170 -18.86 -22.42 -9.09
N PHE A 171 -17.91 -21.71 -9.70
CA PHE A 171 -17.06 -20.75 -8.99
C PHE A 171 -17.87 -19.53 -8.52
N MET A 172 -18.68 -18.95 -9.42
CA MET A 172 -19.48 -17.76 -9.11
C MET A 172 -20.45 -18.02 -7.97
N GLN A 173 -21.13 -19.18 -7.96
CA GLN A 173 -22.02 -19.57 -6.87
C GLN A 173 -21.30 -19.62 -5.52
N LYS A 174 -20.11 -20.23 -5.48
CA LYS A 174 -19.28 -20.29 -4.26
C LYS A 174 -18.82 -18.92 -3.80
N LEU A 175 -18.38 -18.08 -4.74
CA LEU A 175 -17.95 -16.73 -4.44
C LEU A 175 -19.10 -15.92 -3.81
N LYS A 176 -20.29 -16.01 -4.39
CA LYS A 176 -21.50 -15.38 -3.86
C LYS A 176 -21.81 -15.82 -2.43
N GLU A 177 -21.86 -17.13 -2.18
CA GLU A 177 -22.10 -17.67 -0.85
C GLU A 177 -21.11 -17.14 0.20
N ARG A 178 -19.85 -16.91 -0.19
CA ARG A 178 -18.84 -16.34 0.72
C ARG A 178 -18.95 -14.84 0.92
N VAL A 179 -19.40 -14.10 -0.10
CA VAL A 179 -19.59 -12.65 -0.01
C VAL A 179 -20.83 -12.31 0.82
N GLU A 180 -21.96 -12.99 0.59
CA GLU A 180 -23.26 -12.67 1.22
C GLU A 180 -23.30 -12.95 2.73
N VAL A 181 -22.28 -13.64 3.28
CA VAL A 181 -22.18 -13.93 4.73
C VAL A 181 -21.21 -12.99 5.46
N LEU A 182 -20.55 -12.06 4.75
CA LEU A 182 -19.60 -11.14 5.37
C LEU A 182 -20.33 -10.16 6.28
N ARG A 183 -19.85 -10.01 7.51
CA ARG A 183 -20.36 -9.03 8.46
C ARG A 183 -19.63 -7.70 8.23
N GLN A 184 -20.38 -6.65 7.94
CA GLN A 184 -19.85 -5.29 7.77
C GLN A 184 -20.37 -4.36 8.88
N ALA A 185 -19.45 -3.83 9.69
CA ALA A 185 -19.76 -2.87 10.76
C ALA A 185 -18.47 -2.21 11.28
N PRO A 186 -18.57 -1.21 12.17
CA PRO A 186 -17.46 -0.89 13.07
C PRO A 186 -17.14 -2.11 13.94
N ASP A 187 -15.85 -2.41 14.13
CA ASP A 187 -15.41 -3.53 14.96
C ASP A 187 -14.77 -3.05 16.26
N SER A 188 -15.14 -3.67 17.37
CA SER A 188 -14.51 -3.52 18.69
C SER A 188 -14.12 -4.85 19.33
N ASP A 189 -14.74 -5.96 18.88
CA ASP A 189 -14.69 -7.26 19.55
C ASP A 189 -14.19 -8.38 18.62
N TYR A 190 -13.57 -8.03 17.49
CA TYR A 190 -12.99 -8.95 16.50
C TYR A 190 -14.01 -9.92 15.88
N ASN A 191 -15.25 -9.46 15.73
CA ASN A 191 -16.37 -10.25 15.23
C ASN A 191 -16.95 -9.70 13.91
N ILE A 192 -16.25 -8.79 13.26
CA ILE A 192 -16.66 -8.18 11.99
C ILE A 192 -15.62 -8.54 10.92
N ASP A 193 -16.07 -8.84 9.71
CA ASP A 193 -15.20 -9.29 8.63
C ASP A 193 -14.68 -8.13 7.78
N VAL A 194 -15.50 -7.09 7.56
CA VAL A 194 -15.18 -5.94 6.69
C VAL A 194 -15.52 -4.62 7.39
N GLY A 195 -14.57 -3.69 7.41
CA GLY A 195 -14.74 -2.36 8.00
C GLY A 195 -15.18 -1.29 7.00
N ALA A 196 -15.04 -0.03 7.40
CA ALA A 196 -15.29 1.12 6.53
C ALA A 196 -14.15 1.36 5.53
N ILE A 197 -14.50 1.95 4.39
CA ILE A 197 -13.52 2.56 3.47
C ILE A 197 -13.00 3.86 4.08
N CYS A 198 -11.69 4.10 3.98
CA CYS A 198 -10.95 5.12 4.72
C CYS A 198 -11.41 6.55 4.39
N THR A 199 -11.78 6.84 3.14
CA THR A 199 -12.15 8.21 2.71
C THR A 199 -13.43 8.23 1.88
N THR A 200 -14.18 9.32 2.02
CA THR A 200 -15.37 9.58 1.18
C THR A 200 -15.02 9.56 -0.31
N LYS A 201 -13.84 10.09 -0.68
CA LYS A 201 -13.38 10.07 -2.07
C LYS A 201 -13.28 8.63 -2.59
N GLN A 202 -12.69 7.72 -1.81
CA GLN A 202 -12.57 6.32 -2.21
C GLN A 202 -13.93 5.63 -2.31
N VAL A 203 -14.87 5.93 -1.40
CA VAL A 203 -16.26 5.45 -1.50
C VAL A 203 -16.89 5.89 -2.82
N GLN A 204 -16.74 7.16 -3.21
CA GLN A 204 -17.27 7.66 -4.48
C GLN A 204 -16.61 6.99 -5.69
N THR A 205 -15.30 6.74 -5.63
CA THR A 205 -14.58 6.02 -6.69
C THR A 205 -15.15 4.61 -6.90
N VAL A 206 -15.30 3.83 -5.83
CA VAL A 206 -15.85 2.46 -5.91
C VAL A 206 -17.30 2.48 -6.41
N LYS A 207 -18.12 3.41 -5.89
CA LYS A 207 -19.50 3.57 -6.34
C LYS A 207 -19.58 3.87 -7.84
N HIS A 208 -18.76 4.78 -8.34
CA HIS A 208 -18.70 5.12 -9.76
C HIS A 208 -18.28 3.91 -10.62
N GLN A 209 -17.31 3.11 -10.18
CA GLN A 209 -16.88 1.89 -10.89
C GLN A 209 -18.02 0.87 -11.01
N VAL A 210 -18.79 0.68 -9.92
CA VAL A 210 -19.95 -0.22 -9.93
C VAL A 210 -21.04 0.30 -10.88
N GLU A 211 -21.38 1.60 -10.80
CA GLU A 211 -22.37 2.23 -11.67
C GLU A 211 -21.97 2.16 -13.16
N ASP A 212 -20.70 2.43 -13.47
CA ASP A 212 -20.16 2.30 -14.82
C ASP A 212 -20.26 0.87 -15.36
N ALA A 213 -19.88 -0.14 -14.56
CA ALA A 213 -19.99 -1.53 -14.95
C ALA A 213 -21.45 -1.94 -15.23
N LEU A 214 -22.38 -1.57 -14.35
CA LEU A 214 -23.81 -1.85 -14.53
C LEU A 214 -24.37 -1.16 -15.78
N SER A 215 -23.99 0.10 -16.04
CA SER A 215 -24.41 0.83 -17.25
C SER A 215 -23.94 0.17 -18.56
N LYS A 216 -22.87 -0.64 -18.50
CA LYS A 216 -22.29 -1.39 -19.62
C LYS A 216 -22.78 -2.84 -19.69
N GLY A 217 -23.79 -3.21 -18.90
CA GLY A 217 -24.43 -4.53 -18.93
C GLY A 217 -23.84 -5.56 -17.96
N ALA A 218 -22.96 -5.16 -17.03
CA ALA A 218 -22.58 -6.04 -15.93
C ALA A 218 -23.77 -6.30 -15.00
N THR A 219 -23.71 -7.39 -14.25
CA THR A 219 -24.73 -7.75 -13.25
C THR A 219 -24.11 -7.69 -11.86
N LEU A 220 -24.81 -7.06 -10.91
CA LEU A 220 -24.46 -7.17 -9.50
C LEU A 220 -24.82 -8.59 -9.02
N TYR A 221 -23.79 -9.43 -8.87
CA TYR A 221 -23.99 -10.86 -8.63
C TYR A 221 -24.15 -11.23 -7.14
N ALA A 222 -23.48 -10.47 -6.25
CA ALA A 222 -23.48 -10.69 -4.82
C ALA A 222 -23.31 -9.36 -4.07
N GLN A 223 -23.86 -9.29 -2.85
CA GLN A 223 -23.72 -8.16 -1.93
C GLN A 223 -23.82 -8.67 -0.49
N ALA A 224 -22.93 -8.20 0.39
CA ALA A 224 -22.95 -8.49 1.83
C ALA A 224 -24.01 -7.65 2.56
#